data_AF-A0A2D4HPJ1-F1
#
_entry.id   AF-A0A2D4HPJ1-F1
#
_cell.length_a   1.000
_cell.length_b   1.000
_cell.length_c   1.000
_cell.angle_alpha   90.00
_cell.angle_beta   90.00
_cell.angle_gamma   90.00
#
_symmetry.space_group_name_H-M   'P 1'
#
loop_
_entity.id
_entity.type
_entity.pdbx_description
1 polymer ?
#
loop_
_entity_poly.entity_id
_entity_poly.type
_entity_poly.pdbx_seq_one_letter_code
_entity_poly.pdbx_strand_id
1 'polypeptide(L)'
;MYFSNRTIRPDNIRNGPDNGVRSIYKATGCADNANHHVIYLEHVVVRITITHPRRGDLAIYLTSPSGTRSQLLSNRLFDHSMEGFKNWEFMTTHCWGEKAAGDWILEIYDTPSQLRNVKTPGMNTLFCWLFTLLFIYLM
;
A
#
# COMPACT_ATOMS: atom_id res chain seq x y z
N MET A 1 -11.46 13.96 10.41
CA MET A 1 -10.95 12.70 9.81
C MET A 1 -11.26 12.74 8.32
N TYR A 2 -10.26 12.88 7.45
CA TYR A 2 -10.48 13.06 6.01
C TYR A 2 -10.29 11.75 5.27
N PHE A 3 -11.32 11.37 4.52
CA PHE A 3 -11.39 10.14 3.76
C PHE A 3 -11.26 10.48 2.28
N SER A 4 -10.06 10.33 1.73
CA SER A 4 -9.93 10.23 0.28
C SER A 4 -10.00 8.76 -0.10
N ASN A 5 -11.09 8.36 -0.75
CA ASN A 5 -11.25 7.03 -1.32
C ASN A 5 -10.87 7.09 -2.79
N ARG A 6 -9.79 6.41 -3.18
CA ARG A 6 -9.52 6.13 -4.59
C ARG A 6 -9.39 4.64 -4.84
N THR A 7 -10.11 4.20 -5.86
CA THR A 7 -9.99 2.86 -6.43
C THR A 7 -8.95 2.91 -7.55
N ILE A 8 -7.85 2.18 -7.39
CA ILE A 8 -6.80 2.10 -8.42
C ILE A 8 -7.07 0.83 -9.22
N ARG A 9 -7.40 1.00 -10.51
CA ARG A 9 -7.66 -0.11 -11.43
C ARG A 9 -6.35 -0.72 -11.94
N PRO A 10 -6.33 -2.03 -12.21
CA PRO A 10 -5.14 -2.77 -12.63
C PRO A 10 -4.55 -2.31 -13.98
N ASP A 11 -5.23 -1.47 -14.77
CA ASP A 11 -4.73 -1.11 -16.12
C ASP A 11 -3.47 -0.20 -16.12
N ASN A 12 -3.03 0.29 -14.95
CA ASN A 12 -1.78 1.05 -14.78
C ASN A 12 -0.56 0.18 -14.38
N ILE A 13 -0.69 -1.15 -14.44
CA ILE A 13 0.40 -2.08 -14.12
C ILE A 13 1.46 -2.02 -15.23
N ARG A 14 2.57 -1.32 -14.98
CA ARG A 14 3.80 -1.59 -15.72
C ARG A 14 4.38 -2.90 -15.17
N ASN A 15 4.26 -3.98 -15.94
CA ASN A 15 4.99 -5.22 -15.70
C ASN A 15 6.50 -4.93 -15.81
N GLY A 16 7.11 -4.56 -14.68
CA GLY A 16 8.57 -4.49 -14.56
C GLY A 16 9.19 -5.88 -14.49
N PRO A 17 10.52 -6.00 -14.62
CA PRO A 17 11.25 -7.27 -14.50
C PRO A 17 11.18 -7.88 -13.09
N ASP A 18 10.71 -7.11 -12.09
CA ASP A 18 10.37 -7.60 -10.76
C ASP A 18 8.88 -7.94 -10.72
N ASN A 19 8.49 -9.10 -10.18
CA ASN A 19 7.09 -9.53 -10.00
C ASN A 19 6.34 -8.64 -8.98
N GLY A 20 6.21 -7.35 -9.27
CA GLY A 20 5.66 -6.36 -8.37
C GLY A 20 4.90 -5.27 -9.10
N VAL A 21 4.01 -4.64 -8.36
CA VAL A 21 3.17 -3.55 -8.83
C VAL A 21 3.40 -2.31 -8.02
N ARG A 22 3.59 -1.23 -8.76
CA ARG A 22 3.79 0.10 -8.25
C ARG A 22 2.61 0.97 -8.63
N SER A 23 2.06 1.66 -7.65
CA SER A 23 1.01 2.64 -7.83
C SER A 23 1.42 3.98 -7.24
N ILE A 24 1.11 5.06 -7.96
CA ILE A 24 1.41 6.42 -7.52
C ILE A 24 0.09 7.13 -7.22
N TYR A 25 -0.02 7.67 -6.01
CA TYR A 25 -1.16 8.42 -5.53
C TYR A 25 -0.73 9.85 -5.17
N LYS A 26 -1.22 10.82 -5.95
CA LYS A 26 -1.04 12.23 -5.64
C LYS A 26 -2.02 12.67 -4.56
N ALA A 27 -1.51 13.02 -3.38
CA ALA A 27 -2.27 13.57 -2.26
C ALA A 27 -2.13 15.10 -2.21
N THR A 28 -3.21 15.81 -1.94
CA THR A 28 -3.19 17.28 -1.77
C THR A 28 -3.15 17.71 -0.30
N GLY A 29 -3.16 16.77 0.66
CA GLY A 29 -3.29 17.10 2.09
C GLY A 29 -4.58 17.86 2.41
N CYS A 30 -5.61 17.71 1.58
CA CYS A 30 -6.88 18.46 1.68
C CYS A 30 -6.69 19.98 1.70
N ALA A 31 -5.73 20.49 0.92
CA ALA A 31 -5.48 21.93 0.77
C ALA A 31 -6.73 22.75 0.39
N ASP A 32 -7.71 22.12 -0.25
CA ASP A 32 -8.95 22.76 -0.69
C ASP A 32 -9.95 23.00 0.47
N ASN A 33 -9.71 22.44 1.67
CA ASN A 33 -10.57 22.63 2.83
C ASN A 33 -9.76 23.07 4.06
N ALA A 34 -9.82 24.37 4.37
CA ALA A 34 -9.06 24.98 5.45
C ALA A 34 -9.30 24.33 6.83
N ASN A 35 -10.51 23.85 7.12
CA ASN A 35 -10.83 23.23 8.41
C ASN A 35 -10.19 21.85 8.60
N HIS A 36 -9.63 21.30 7.53
CA HIS A 36 -9.15 19.92 7.50
C HIS A 36 -7.88 19.75 6.67
N HIS A 37 -7.18 20.86 6.46
CA HIS A 37 -5.90 20.85 5.81
C HIS A 37 -4.89 20.17 6.73
N VAL A 38 -4.36 19.04 6.27
CA VAL A 38 -3.29 18.33 6.97
C VAL A 38 -1.99 18.74 6.32
N ILE A 39 -1.16 19.47 7.07
CA ILE A 39 0.16 19.89 6.62
C ILE A 39 1.18 18.81 6.97
N TYR A 40 1.19 18.38 8.23
CA TYR A 40 2.15 17.42 8.77
C TYR A 40 1.51 16.10 9.15
N LEU A 41 2.28 15.03 9.00
CA LEU A 41 1.85 13.66 9.26
C LEU A 41 2.11 13.23 10.70
N GLU A 42 1.28 12.33 11.20
CA GLU A 42 1.53 11.59 12.44
C GLU A 42 1.48 10.09 12.14
N HIS A 43 0.27 9.60 11.88
CA HIS A 43 0.00 8.23 11.49
C HIS A 43 -0.53 8.21 10.07
N VAL A 44 -0.05 7.24 9.29
CA VAL A 44 -0.54 6.96 7.94
C VAL A 44 -1.09 5.55 7.90
N VAL A 45 -2.39 5.44 7.63
CA VAL A 45 -3.05 4.14 7.41
C VAL A 45 -3.25 3.94 5.93
N VAL A 46 -2.98 2.72 5.45
CA VAL A 46 -3.21 2.27 4.09
C VAL A 46 -4.16 1.09 4.14
N ARG A 47 -5.39 1.32 3.70
CA ARG A 47 -6.36 0.26 3.50
C ARG A 47 -6.12 -0.43 2.15
N ILE A 48 -6.22 -1.75 2.09
CA ILE A 48 -6.09 -2.52 0.84
C ILE A 48 -6.99 -3.77 0.81
N THR A 49 -7.30 -4.21 -0.41
CA THR A 49 -7.91 -5.51 -0.67
C THR A 49 -7.06 -6.26 -1.71
N ILE A 50 -6.56 -7.43 -1.34
CA ILE A 50 -5.69 -8.32 -2.11
C ILE A 50 -6.33 -9.69 -2.16
N THR A 51 -6.44 -10.28 -3.34
CA THR A 51 -6.64 -11.72 -3.48
C THR A 51 -5.32 -12.33 -3.96
N HIS A 52 -4.82 -13.32 -3.24
CA HIS A 52 -3.56 -13.97 -3.58
C HIS A 52 -3.58 -15.44 -3.12
N PRO A 53 -3.07 -16.40 -3.91
CA PRO A 53 -3.06 -17.81 -3.54
C PRO A 53 -2.19 -18.10 -2.31
N ARG A 54 -1.26 -17.21 -1.95
CA ARG A 54 -0.53 -17.33 -0.68
C ARG A 54 -0.09 -15.97 -0.18
N ARG A 55 -0.86 -15.38 0.74
CA ARG A 55 -0.63 -13.99 1.17
C ARG A 55 0.74 -13.77 1.84
N GLY A 56 1.40 -14.82 2.34
CA GLY A 56 2.74 -14.76 2.93
C GLY A 56 3.87 -14.45 1.96
N ASP A 57 3.65 -14.60 0.65
CA ASP A 57 4.63 -14.28 -0.38
C ASP A 57 4.59 -12.79 -0.80
N LEU A 58 3.64 -12.02 -0.24
CA LEU A 58 3.51 -10.60 -0.52
C LEU A 58 4.42 -9.77 0.39
N ALA A 59 5.07 -8.77 -0.21
CA ALA A 59 5.72 -7.67 0.49
C ALA A 59 5.09 -6.35 0.07
N ILE A 60 4.81 -5.46 1.02
CA ILE A 60 4.13 -4.19 0.77
C ILE A 60 4.96 -3.06 1.35
N TYR A 61 5.21 -2.05 0.50
CA TYR A 61 5.95 -0.86 0.86
C TYR A 61 5.15 0.39 0.51
N LEU A 62 5.25 1.40 1.36
CA LEU A 62 4.71 2.73 1.12
C LEU A 62 5.86 3.73 1.17
N THR A 63 6.00 4.57 0.15
CA THR A 63 6.95 5.67 0.14
C THR A 63 6.21 7.00 0.23
N SER A 64 6.62 7.83 1.17
CA SER A 64 6.08 9.18 1.35
C SER A 64 6.59 10.14 0.27
N PRO A 65 5.96 11.33 0.11
CA PRO A 65 6.43 12.35 -0.82
C PRO A 65 7.84 12.86 -0.52
N SER A 66 8.28 12.79 0.73
CA SER A 66 9.65 13.18 1.13
C SER A 66 10.68 12.07 0.91
N GLY A 67 10.24 10.87 0.46
CA GLY A 67 11.11 9.74 0.14
C GLY A 67 11.23 8.68 1.22
N THR A 68 10.52 8.80 2.36
CA THR A 68 10.59 7.82 3.44
C THR A 68 9.85 6.54 3.07
N ARG A 69 10.58 5.43 3.00
CA ARG A 69 10.04 4.12 2.65
C ARG A 69 9.68 3.33 3.91
N SER A 70 8.39 3.06 4.09
CA SER A 70 7.82 2.24 5.15
C SER A 70 7.52 0.84 4.65
N GLN A 71 7.97 -0.19 5.36
CA GLN A 71 7.56 -1.57 5.11
C GLN A 71 6.27 -1.86 5.88
N LEU A 72 5.16 -2.02 5.17
CA LEU A 72 3.85 -2.28 5.75
C LEU A 72 3.61 -3.78 5.97
N LEU A 73 4.16 -4.61 5.09
CA LEU A 73 4.12 -6.06 5.18
C LEU A 73 5.45 -6.63 4.72
N SER A 74 6.05 -7.46 5.56
CA SER A 74 7.17 -8.33 5.18
C SER A 74 6.67 -9.69 4.73
N ASN A 75 7.49 -10.41 3.96
CA ASN A 75 7.24 -11.80 3.64
C ASN A 75 7.10 -12.63 4.92
N ARG A 76 6.07 -13.46 4.97
CA ARG A 76 5.77 -14.36 6.09
C ARG A 76 5.83 -15.79 5.59
N LEU A 77 6.97 -16.44 5.81
CA LEU A 77 7.28 -17.79 5.30
C LEU A 77 6.20 -18.82 5.64
N PHE A 78 5.63 -18.74 6.84
CA PHE A 78 4.64 -19.71 7.35
C PHE A 78 3.18 -19.31 7.08
N ASP A 79 2.94 -18.21 6.38
CA ASP A 79 1.58 -17.77 6.03
C ASP A 79 1.17 -18.32 4.66
N HIS A 80 0.55 -19.49 4.69
CA HIS A 80 0.05 -20.21 3.52
C HIS A 80 -1.40 -19.88 3.15
N SER A 81 -2.01 -18.86 3.79
CA SER A 81 -3.42 -18.56 3.57
C SER A 81 -3.72 -18.03 2.17
N MET A 82 -4.80 -18.54 1.59
CA MET A 82 -5.37 -18.14 0.30
C MET A 82 -6.40 -16.99 0.44
N GLU A 83 -6.71 -16.56 1.66
CA GLU A 83 -7.76 -15.55 1.89
C GLU A 83 -7.37 -14.17 1.36
N GLY A 84 -6.07 -13.92 1.19
CA GLY A 84 -5.52 -12.61 0.86
C GLY A 84 -5.72 -11.59 1.99
N PHE A 85 -5.96 -10.34 1.62
CA PHE A 85 -6.33 -9.25 2.51
C PHE A 85 -7.67 -8.67 2.04
N LYS A 86 -8.65 -8.53 2.94
CA LYS A 86 -9.95 -7.96 2.59
C LYS A 86 -10.20 -6.75 3.47
N ASN A 87 -10.21 -5.55 2.87
CA ASN A 87 -10.40 -4.30 3.60
C ASN A 87 -9.42 -4.17 4.80
N TRP A 88 -8.19 -4.62 4.62
CA TRP A 88 -7.19 -4.66 5.68
C TRP A 88 -6.48 -3.32 5.77
N GLU A 89 -6.25 -2.84 6.99
CA GLU A 89 -5.60 -1.56 7.27
C GLU A 89 -4.18 -1.80 7.79
N PHE A 90 -3.20 -1.35 7.02
CA PHE A 90 -1.80 -1.27 7.44
C PHE A 90 -1.52 0.14 7.96
N MET A 91 -0.66 0.30 8.97
CA MET A 91 -0.34 1.60 9.54
C MET A 91 1.17 1.78 9.64
N THR A 92 1.64 3.00 9.42
CA THR A 92 3.02 3.41 9.66
C THR A 92 3.08 4.79 10.33
N THR A 93 4.08 4.98 11.19
CA THR A 93 4.46 6.27 11.79
C THR A 93 5.82 6.76 11.29
N HIS A 94 6.47 6.06 10.34
CA HIS A 94 7.83 6.39 9.92
C HIS A 94 7.93 7.77 9.26
N CYS A 95 6.84 8.27 8.68
CA CYS A 95 6.76 9.57 8.02
C CYS A 95 6.25 10.69 8.93
N TRP A 96 6.34 10.53 10.26
CA TRP A 96 5.91 11.55 11.22
C TRP A 96 6.62 12.89 10.96
N GLY A 97 5.86 13.99 10.94
CA GLY A 97 6.35 15.34 10.71
C GLY A 97 6.63 15.68 9.25
N GLU A 98 6.44 14.75 8.32
CA GLU A 98 6.58 15.03 6.89
C GLU A 98 5.37 15.77 6.32
N LYS A 99 5.52 16.32 5.10
CA LYS A 99 4.39 16.95 4.40
C LYS A 99 3.42 15.90 3.88
N ALA A 100 2.13 16.11 4.14
CA ALA A 100 1.07 15.20 3.67
C ALA A 100 0.82 15.28 2.16
N ALA A 101 1.04 16.46 1.58
CA ALA A 101 0.83 16.71 0.16
C ALA A 101 2.02 16.25 -0.69
N GLY A 102 1.74 15.60 -1.82
CA GLY A 102 2.71 15.13 -2.79
C GLY A 102 2.40 13.73 -3.30
N ASP A 103 3.39 13.11 -3.95
CA ASP A 103 3.24 11.81 -4.59
C ASP A 103 3.58 10.69 -3.61
N TRP A 104 2.58 9.91 -3.23
CA TRP A 104 2.71 8.69 -2.45
C TRP A 104 2.89 7.50 -3.38
N ILE A 105 3.80 6.60 -3.04
CA ILE A 105 4.07 5.42 -3.87
C ILE A 105 3.78 4.17 -3.06
N LEU A 106 2.82 3.37 -3.51
CA LEU A 106 2.54 2.04 -2.97
C LEU A 106 3.17 0.99 -3.87
N GLU A 107 3.99 0.12 -3.30
CA GLU A 107 4.65 -0.97 -4.01
C GLU A 107 4.28 -2.29 -3.37
N ILE A 108 3.96 -3.28 -4.20
CA ILE A 108 3.54 -4.61 -3.76
C ILE A 108 4.28 -5.63 -4.58
N TYR A 109 5.06 -6.48 -3.94
CA TYR A 109 5.89 -7.49 -4.58
C TYR A 109 5.37 -8.88 -4.23
N ASP A 110 5.25 -9.77 -5.23
CA ASP A 110 5.10 -11.21 -5.02
C ASP A 110 6.49 -11.84 -5.07
N THR A 111 7.12 -11.88 -3.89
CA THR A 111 8.42 -12.51 -3.73
C THR A 111 8.20 -13.91 -3.17
N PRO A 112 8.42 -14.97 -3.97
CA PRO A 112 8.22 -16.32 -3.48
C PRO A 112 9.08 -16.56 -2.24
N SER A 113 8.44 -16.95 -1.14
CA SER A 113 9.18 -17.50 0.00
C SER A 113 10.00 -18.70 -0.47
N GLN A 114 11.17 -18.90 0.13
CA GLN A 114 12.13 -19.99 -0.17
C GLN A 114 11.47 -21.39 -0.20
N LEU A 115 10.27 -21.55 0.38
CA LEU A 115 9.48 -22.78 0.43
C LEU A 115 8.56 -23.00 -0.78
N ARG A 116 8.34 -22.01 -1.65
CA ARG A 116 7.48 -22.14 -2.83
C ARG A 116 8.31 -22.70 -3.99
N ASN A 117 7.92 -23.87 -4.50
CA ASN A 117 8.47 -24.38 -5.76
C ASN A 117 8.10 -23.40 -6.90
N VAL A 118 9.10 -22.88 -7.62
CA VAL A 118 8.99 -21.86 -8.68
C VAL A 118 8.08 -22.28 -9.86
N LYS A 119 7.64 -23.54 -9.90
CA LYS A 119 6.89 -24.16 -11.02
C LYS A 119 5.40 -23.83 -11.09
N THR A 120 4.83 -23.12 -10.13
CA THR A 120 3.51 -22.51 -10.30
C THR A 120 3.71 -21.01 -10.48
N PRO A 121 3.71 -20.52 -11.73
CA PRO A 121 3.48 -19.11 -11.96
C PRO A 121 2.19 -18.79 -11.19
N GLY A 122 2.23 -17.81 -10.29
CA GLY A 122 1.02 -17.13 -9.82
C GLY A 122 0.40 -16.39 -10.99
N MET A 123 0.04 -17.13 -12.04
CA MET A 123 -0.64 -16.66 -13.22
C MET A 123 -1.99 -16.16 -12.71
N ASN A 124 -2.21 -14.87 -12.94
CA ASN A 124 -3.50 -14.21 -12.90
C ASN A 124 -4.02 -13.88 -11.50
N THR A 125 -3.44 -12.92 -10.78
CA THR A 125 -4.26 -12.20 -9.79
C THR A 125 -3.79 -10.78 -9.55
N LEU A 126 -4.28 -9.83 -10.36
CA LEU A 126 -4.29 -8.40 -10.01
C LEU A 126 -5.64 -7.80 -10.44
N PHE A 127 -6.33 -6.92 -9.72
CA PHE A 127 -6.45 -6.55 -8.31
C PHE A 127 -7.63 -5.57 -8.20
N CYS A 128 -8.39 -5.58 -7.11
CA CYS A 128 -9.32 -4.49 -6.78
C CYS A 128 -8.79 -3.76 -5.54
N TRP A 129 -8.15 -2.61 -5.75
CA TRP A 129 -7.51 -1.85 -4.68
C TRP A 129 -8.39 -0.69 -4.23
N LEU A 130 -8.74 -0.66 -2.96
CA LEU A 130 -9.26 0.52 -2.30
C LEU A 130 -8.15 1.09 -1.43
N PHE A 131 -7.49 2.16 -1.88
CA PHE A 131 -6.51 2.88 -1.09
C PHE A 131 -7.23 3.98 -0.32
N THR A 132 -7.20 3.89 1.00
CA THR A 132 -7.58 4.99 1.87
C THR A 132 -6.34 5.36 2.66
N LEU A 133 -5.85 6.58 2.47
CA LEU A 133 -4.77 7.14 3.27
C LEU A 133 -5.39 7.91 4.44
N LEU A 134 -5.24 7.39 5.67
CA LEU A 134 -5.74 8.08 6.86
C LEU A 134 -4.61 8.87 7.50
N PHE A 135 -4.84 10.17 7.67
CA PHE A 135 -4.08 11.00 8.59
C PHE A 135 -4.83 11.05 9.91
N ILE A 136 -4.27 10.46 10.95
CA ILE A 136 -4.78 10.66 12.31
C ILE A 136 -4.18 11.98 12.79
N TYR A 137 -5.05 12.93 13.13
CA TYR A 137 -4.75 14.08 13.97
C TYR A 137 -5.05 13.61 15.39
N LEU A 138 -4.06 13.47 16.27
CA LEU A 138 -4.34 13.47 17.70
C LEU A 138 -4.54 14.93 18.15
N MET A 139 -5.77 15.26 18.56
CA MET A 139 -6.00 16.40 19.45
C MET A 139 -5.50 16.06 20.85
#